data_AF-A0A9R0W103-F1
#
_entry.id   AF-A0A9R0W103-F1
#
_cell.length_a   1.000
_cell.length_b   1.000
_cell.length_c   1.000
_cell.angle_alpha   90.00
_cell.angle_beta   90.00
_cell.angle_gamma   90.00
#
_symmetry.space_group_name_H-M   'P 1'
#
loop_
_entity.id
_entity.type
_entity.pdbx_description
1 polymer ?
#
loop_
_entity_poly.entity_id
_entity_poly.type
_entity_poly.pdbx_seq_one_letter_code
_entity_poly.pdbx_strand_id
1 'polypeptide(L)'
;MTYGEAGTSRTAIGSGLICHGIPKGARVGLYFINRPEWTIVDNACSAYSYVSVPLYDTLGPDAVQFIVNHASVEAIFCVPQTLSTLLSFITQMPCVRLIVVVGGIDENMPSSPAAAGMEIITYSMLHRQLRNINVIAIIADINLERA
;
A
#
# COMPACT_ATOMS: atom_id res chain seq x y z
N MET A 1 -16.67 -4.57 -11.68
CA MET A 1 -16.20 -5.26 -10.47
C MET A 1 -17.41 -5.74 -9.67
N THR A 2 -17.54 -7.04 -9.47
CA THR A 2 -18.54 -7.65 -8.59
C THR A 2 -18.02 -7.72 -7.14
N TYR A 3 -18.88 -8.01 -6.18
CA TYR A 3 -18.45 -8.21 -4.78
C TYR A 3 -17.44 -9.35 -4.62
N GLY A 4 -17.55 -10.43 -5.40
CA GLY A 4 -16.59 -11.53 -5.38
C GLY A 4 -15.20 -11.12 -5.90
N GLU A 5 -15.18 -10.33 -6.97
CA GLU A 5 -13.93 -9.75 -7.51
C GLU A 5 -13.31 -8.76 -6.51
N ALA A 6 -14.12 -7.90 -5.88
CA ALA A 6 -13.66 -6.99 -4.84
C ALA A 6 -13.08 -7.74 -3.63
N GLY A 7 -13.74 -8.81 -3.19
CA GLY A 7 -13.26 -9.67 -2.11
C GLY A 7 -11.92 -10.34 -2.43
N THR A 8 -11.75 -10.83 -3.66
CA THR A 8 -10.49 -11.39 -4.15
C THR A 8 -9.38 -10.33 -4.15
N SER A 9 -9.69 -9.14 -4.70
CA SER A 9 -8.75 -8.01 -4.75
C SER A 9 -8.34 -7.54 -3.35
N ARG A 10 -9.30 -7.44 -2.41
CA ARG A 10 -9.05 -7.09 -1.01
C ARG A 10 -8.08 -8.06 -0.34
N THR A 11 -8.33 -9.37 -0.51
CA THR A 11 -7.45 -10.42 0.02
C THR A 11 -6.05 -10.31 -0.59
N ALA A 12 -5.95 -9.99 -1.89
CA ALA A 12 -4.67 -9.81 -2.57
C ALA A 12 -3.81 -8.72 -1.96
N ILE A 13 -4.43 -7.55 -1.76
CA ILE A 13 -3.77 -6.38 -1.21
C ILE A 13 -3.30 -6.68 0.21
N GLY A 14 -4.20 -7.19 1.06
CA GLY A 14 -3.88 -7.49 2.45
C GLY A 14 -2.74 -8.51 2.60
N SER A 15 -2.83 -9.66 1.90
CA SER A 15 -1.75 -10.65 1.95
C SER A 15 -0.44 -10.14 1.33
N GLY A 16 -0.52 -9.33 0.27
CA GLY A 16 0.65 -8.75 -0.36
C GLY A 16 1.38 -7.80 0.59
N LEU A 17 0.67 -6.95 1.32
CA LEU A 17 1.25 -6.08 2.35
C LEU A 17 1.97 -6.88 3.44
N ILE A 18 1.40 -8.01 3.88
CA ILE A 18 2.07 -8.93 4.82
C ILE A 18 3.36 -9.49 4.20
N CYS A 19 3.32 -9.93 2.95
CA CYS A 19 4.51 -10.48 2.28
C CYS A 19 5.63 -9.46 2.10
N HIS A 20 5.29 -8.17 1.92
CA HIS A 20 6.24 -7.07 1.90
C HIS A 20 6.63 -6.58 3.32
N GLY A 21 6.25 -7.32 4.37
CA GLY A 21 6.71 -7.09 5.74
C GLY A 21 6.07 -5.88 6.41
N ILE A 22 4.88 -5.45 5.97
CA ILE A 22 4.10 -4.38 6.61
C ILE A 22 3.36 -4.96 7.82
N PRO A 23 3.68 -4.52 9.06
CA PRO A 23 3.17 -5.13 10.28
C PRO A 23 1.69 -4.81 10.52
N LYS A 24 0.96 -5.70 11.19
CA LYS A 24 -0.39 -5.42 11.70
C LYS A 24 -0.36 -4.12 12.52
N GLY A 25 -1.37 -3.26 12.34
CA GLY A 25 -1.45 -1.93 12.95
C GLY A 25 -0.71 -0.83 12.17
N ALA A 26 -0.01 -1.16 11.09
CA ALA A 26 0.64 -0.16 10.24
C ALA A 26 -0.36 0.81 9.59
N ARG A 27 0.11 2.03 9.32
CA ARG A 27 -0.65 3.06 8.63
C ARG A 27 -0.40 2.96 7.12
N VAL A 28 -1.47 2.91 6.34
CA VAL A 28 -1.44 2.80 4.88
C VAL A 28 -2.00 4.07 4.28
N GLY A 29 -1.17 4.80 3.55
CA GLY A 29 -1.53 6.01 2.82
C GLY A 29 -2.31 5.69 1.56
N LEU A 30 -3.47 6.33 1.38
CA LEU A 30 -4.28 6.24 0.17
C LEU A 30 -4.18 7.58 -0.56
N TYR A 31 -3.33 7.64 -1.58
CA TYR A 31 -3.12 8.82 -2.39
C TYR A 31 -3.73 8.63 -3.78
N PHE A 32 -5.07 8.58 -3.83
CA PHE A 32 -5.81 8.48 -5.09
C PHE A 32 -6.80 9.62 -5.30
N ILE A 33 -7.10 9.86 -6.57
CA ILE A 33 -8.36 10.48 -7.00
C ILE A 33 -9.53 9.48 -6.82
N ASN A 34 -10.79 9.93 -6.90
CA ASN A 34 -11.96 9.04 -6.83
C ASN A 34 -11.86 7.87 -7.82
N ARG A 35 -11.60 6.66 -7.30
CA ARG A 35 -11.42 5.44 -8.10
C ARG A 35 -11.69 4.17 -7.31
N PRO A 36 -12.04 3.04 -7.95
CA PRO A 36 -12.42 1.80 -7.26
C PRO A 36 -11.36 1.27 -6.30
N GLU A 37 -10.07 1.40 -6.66
CA GLU A 37 -8.96 0.90 -5.85
C GLU A 37 -8.88 1.57 -4.49
N TRP A 38 -9.35 2.81 -4.35
CA TRP A 38 -9.46 3.48 -3.05
C TRP A 38 -10.28 2.64 -2.07
N THR A 39 -11.52 2.31 -2.47
CA THR A 39 -12.45 1.55 -1.63
C THR A 39 -11.94 0.14 -1.37
N ILE A 40 -11.25 -0.48 -2.32
CA ILE A 40 -10.72 -1.84 -2.14
C ILE A 40 -9.54 -1.84 -1.17
N VAL A 41 -8.61 -0.90 -1.30
CA VAL A 41 -7.45 -0.77 -0.38
C VAL A 41 -7.95 -0.45 1.03
N ASP A 42 -8.92 0.44 1.18
CA ASP A 42 -9.53 0.76 2.47
C ASP A 42 -10.19 -0.47 3.12
N ASN A 43 -10.95 -1.25 2.33
CA ASN A 43 -11.49 -2.53 2.79
C ASN A 43 -10.40 -3.55 3.15
N ALA A 44 -9.27 -3.54 2.45
CA ALA A 44 -8.14 -4.41 2.77
C ALA A 44 -7.48 -3.98 4.08
N CYS A 45 -7.38 -2.68 4.33
CA CYS A 45 -6.89 -2.15 5.60
C CYS A 45 -7.75 -2.63 6.76
N SER A 46 -9.07 -2.45 6.66
CA SER A 46 -10.02 -2.91 7.68
C SER A 46 -9.98 -4.43 7.90
N ALA A 47 -9.74 -5.21 6.85
CA ALA A 47 -9.71 -6.66 6.92
C ALA A 47 -8.42 -7.28 7.49
N TYR A 48 -7.31 -6.56 7.41
CA TYR A 48 -5.97 -7.04 7.79
C TYR A 48 -5.35 -6.20 8.91
N SER A 49 -6.18 -5.48 9.67
CA SER A 49 -5.78 -4.69 10.83
C SER A 49 -4.80 -3.55 10.50
N TYR A 50 -4.94 -2.91 9.34
CA TYR A 50 -4.22 -1.68 9.00
C TYR A 50 -5.11 -0.45 9.18
N VAL A 51 -4.48 0.70 9.38
CA VAL A 51 -5.15 2.00 9.49
C VAL A 51 -5.02 2.73 8.15
N SER A 52 -6.13 2.99 7.47
CA SER A 52 -6.13 3.79 6.24
C SER A 52 -5.93 5.28 6.56
N VAL A 53 -5.04 5.94 5.83
CA VAL A 53 -4.70 7.36 5.96
C VAL A 53 -4.93 8.04 4.61
N PRO A 54 -5.97 8.84 4.44
CA PRO A 54 -6.22 9.55 3.18
C PRO A 54 -5.16 10.63 2.94
N LEU A 55 -4.65 10.72 1.70
CA LEU A 55 -3.70 11.74 1.28
C LEU A 55 -4.25 12.50 0.07
N TYR A 56 -4.28 13.83 0.16
CA TYR A 56 -4.77 14.72 -0.89
C TYR A 56 -3.80 15.90 -1.09
N ASP A 57 -3.65 16.34 -2.34
CA ASP A 57 -2.80 17.45 -2.77
C ASP A 57 -3.49 18.82 -2.67
N THR A 58 -4.75 18.88 -2.22
CA THR A 58 -5.55 20.11 -2.15
C THR A 58 -4.89 21.20 -1.30
N LEU A 59 -4.00 20.83 -0.38
CA LEU A 59 -3.24 21.74 0.49
C LEU A 59 -1.74 21.83 0.10
N GLY A 60 -1.38 21.32 -1.06
CA GLY A 60 0.00 21.24 -1.55
C GLY A 60 0.77 19.99 -1.07
N PRO A 61 1.95 19.74 -1.64
CA PRO A 61 2.75 18.55 -1.35
C PRO A 61 3.33 18.53 0.07
N ASP A 62 3.58 19.70 0.65
CA ASP A 62 4.10 19.83 2.02
C ASP A 62 3.09 19.26 3.05
N ALA A 63 1.79 19.39 2.79
CA ALA A 63 0.75 18.81 3.63
C ALA A 63 0.76 17.28 3.57
N VAL A 64 0.98 16.70 2.38
CA VAL A 64 1.10 15.24 2.22
C VAL A 64 2.29 14.73 3.02
N GLN A 65 3.45 15.37 2.89
CA GLN A 65 4.64 15.03 3.66
C GLN A 65 4.39 15.12 5.18
N PHE A 66 3.76 16.20 5.63
CA PHE A 66 3.40 16.38 7.04
C PHE A 66 2.51 15.24 7.54
N ILE A 67 1.44 14.90 6.81
CA ILE A 67 0.52 13.82 7.19
C ILE A 67 1.24 12.47 7.22
N VAL A 68 2.05 12.17 6.20
CA VAL A 68 2.83 10.92 6.13
C VAL A 68 3.70 10.76 7.36
N ASN A 69 4.44 11.79 7.76
CA ASN A 69 5.30 11.72 8.94
C ASN A 69 4.51 11.73 10.26
N HIS A 70 3.48 12.58 10.36
CA HIS A 70 2.67 12.71 11.57
C HIS A 70 1.92 11.41 11.89
N ALA A 71 1.30 10.80 10.87
CA ALA A 71 0.66 9.50 10.99
C ALA A 71 1.66 8.34 10.93
N SER A 72 2.94 8.62 10.65
CA SER A 72 4.01 7.64 10.38
C SER A 72 3.57 6.50 9.45
N VAL A 73 3.15 6.88 8.25
CA VAL A 73 2.68 5.97 7.20
C VAL A 73 3.81 5.07 6.71
N GLU A 74 3.56 3.76 6.66
CA GLU A 74 4.56 2.74 6.31
C GLU A 74 4.42 2.23 4.88
N ALA A 75 3.20 2.22 4.34
CA ALA A 75 2.93 1.87 2.95
C ALA A 75 2.06 2.94 2.29
N ILE A 76 2.33 3.31 1.05
CA ILE A 76 1.53 4.30 0.31
C ILE A 76 1.06 3.69 -0.99
N PHE A 77 -0.25 3.70 -1.24
CA PHE A 77 -0.80 3.46 -2.55
C PHE A 77 -1.00 4.79 -3.28
N CYS A 78 -0.51 4.88 -4.51
CA CYS A 78 -0.60 6.10 -5.29
C CYS A 78 -0.87 5.82 -6.77
N VAL A 79 -1.15 6.88 -7.53
CA VAL A 79 -1.21 6.82 -8.99
C VAL A 79 0.13 7.29 -9.59
N PRO A 80 0.46 6.96 -10.85
CA PRO A 80 1.70 7.42 -11.49
C PRO A 80 1.90 8.93 -11.43
N GLN A 81 0.81 9.70 -11.53
CA GLN A 81 0.84 11.16 -11.52
C GLN A 81 1.33 11.75 -10.18
N THR A 82 1.03 11.08 -9.06
CA THR A 82 1.41 11.52 -7.71
C THR A 82 2.76 10.95 -7.25
N LEU A 83 3.32 9.99 -7.99
CA LEU A 83 4.55 9.30 -7.62
C LEU A 83 5.76 10.24 -7.59
N SER A 84 5.91 11.10 -8.60
CA SER A 84 7.01 12.07 -8.67
C SER A 84 7.05 12.99 -7.45
N THR A 85 5.89 13.45 -7.00
CA THR A 85 5.73 14.25 -5.78
C THR A 85 6.11 13.47 -4.53
N LEU A 86 5.70 12.20 -4.40
CA LEU A 86 6.14 11.37 -3.27
C LEU A 86 7.66 11.20 -3.26
N LEU A 87 8.25 10.96 -4.43
CA LEU A 87 9.70 10.74 -4.57
C LEU A 87 10.52 12.00 -4.29
N SER A 88 9.99 13.22 -4.53
CA SER A 88 10.73 14.45 -4.22
C SER A 88 10.92 14.68 -2.71
N PHE A 89 10.06 14.11 -1.87
CA PHE A 89 10.13 14.23 -0.40
C PHE A 89 10.53 12.93 0.30
N ILE A 90 10.86 11.87 -0.44
CA ILE A 90 11.02 10.52 0.14
C ILE A 90 12.14 10.44 1.19
N THR A 91 13.22 11.21 1.02
CA THR A 91 14.32 11.31 1.98
C THR A 91 13.89 11.93 3.31
N GLN A 92 12.76 12.65 3.32
CA GLN A 92 12.17 13.29 4.48
C GLN A 92 11.00 12.47 5.06
N MET A 93 10.72 11.28 4.51
CA MET A 93 9.65 10.36 4.93
C MET A 93 10.24 8.99 5.29
N PRO A 94 11.12 8.89 6.31
CA PRO A 94 11.86 7.65 6.62
C PRO A 94 10.97 6.51 7.13
N CYS A 95 9.71 6.79 7.49
CA CYS A 95 8.74 5.78 7.89
C CYS A 95 8.20 4.96 6.70
N VAL A 96 8.27 5.49 5.47
CA VAL A 96 7.72 4.85 4.28
C VAL A 96 8.63 3.72 3.80
N ARG A 97 8.11 2.50 3.83
CA ARG A 97 8.81 1.26 3.46
C ARG A 97 8.34 0.70 2.12
N LEU A 98 7.10 0.98 1.71
CA LEU A 98 6.52 0.45 0.49
C LEU A 98 5.69 1.50 -0.24
N ILE A 99 5.90 1.65 -1.55
CA ILE A 99 5.03 2.42 -2.43
C ILE A 99 4.43 1.49 -3.49
N VAL A 100 3.11 1.46 -3.57
CA VAL A 100 2.35 0.65 -4.53
C VAL A 100 1.70 1.56 -5.57
N VAL A 101 2.12 1.43 -6.82
CA VAL A 101 1.65 2.29 -7.91
C VAL A 101 0.50 1.63 -8.68
N VAL A 102 -0.67 2.25 -8.65
CA VAL A 102 -1.89 1.78 -9.30
C VAL A 102 -2.02 2.38 -10.71
N GLY A 103 -1.92 1.52 -11.73
CA GLY A 103 -1.92 1.92 -13.14
C GLY A 103 -0.53 2.22 -13.71
N GLY A 104 0.54 1.91 -12.96
CA GLY A 104 1.89 1.89 -13.50
C GLY A 104 2.14 0.64 -14.36
N ILE A 105 2.94 0.78 -15.42
CA ILE A 105 3.51 -0.34 -16.17
C ILE A 105 4.90 -0.66 -15.62
N ASP A 106 5.21 -1.95 -15.46
CA ASP A 106 6.46 -2.42 -14.84
C ASP A 106 7.72 -1.82 -15.53
N GLU A 107 7.65 -1.51 -16.83
CA GLU A 107 8.75 -0.96 -17.64
C GLU A 107 9.11 0.51 -17.34
N ASN A 108 8.19 1.29 -16.78
CA ASN A 108 8.41 2.72 -16.48
C ASN A 108 8.54 3.00 -14.97
N MET A 109 8.73 1.96 -14.16
CA MET A 109 8.94 2.14 -12.73
C MET A 109 10.35 2.67 -12.47
N PRO A 110 10.50 3.73 -11.67
CA PRO A 110 11.83 4.16 -11.25
C PRO A 110 12.48 3.01 -10.49
N SER A 111 13.76 2.74 -10.77
CA SER A 111 14.56 1.79 -10.01
C SER A 111 14.40 2.11 -8.52
N SER A 112 14.07 1.10 -7.71
CA SER A 112 13.93 1.27 -6.26
C SER A 112 15.13 2.05 -5.71
N PRO A 113 14.91 3.13 -4.94
CA PRO A 113 15.98 3.82 -4.22
C PRO A 113 16.61 2.86 -3.20
N ALA A 114 17.60 2.07 -3.64
CA ALA A 114 18.28 1.05 -2.85
C ALA A 114 18.89 1.57 -1.54
N ALA A 115 19.02 2.89 -1.38
CA ALA A 115 19.60 3.55 -0.22
C ALA A 115 18.67 3.68 1.01
N ALA A 116 17.35 3.42 0.90
CA ALA A 116 16.40 3.78 1.95
C ALA A 116 15.60 2.62 2.58
N GLY A 117 15.86 1.36 2.19
CA GLY A 117 15.03 0.23 2.66
C GLY A 117 13.56 0.33 2.23
N MET A 118 13.30 1.14 1.21
CA MET A 118 11.99 1.41 0.64
C MET A 118 11.86 0.69 -0.70
N GLU A 119 10.71 0.07 -0.93
CA GLU A 119 10.40 -0.68 -2.14
C GLU A 119 9.29 0.01 -2.93
N ILE A 120 9.40 0.01 -4.26
CA ILE A 120 8.34 0.52 -5.14
C ILE A 120 7.90 -0.62 -6.06
N ILE A 121 6.61 -0.96 -6.04
CA ILE A 121 6.03 -2.03 -6.86
C ILE A 121 4.78 -1.55 -7.58
N THR A 122 4.38 -2.26 -8.63
CA THR A 122 3.08 -2.01 -9.27
C THR A 122 1.96 -2.76 -8.53
N TYR A 123 0.74 -2.21 -8.60
CA TYR A 123 -0.45 -2.87 -8.08
C TYR A 123 -0.66 -4.27 -8.69
N SER A 124 -0.30 -4.44 -9.97
CA SER A 124 -0.33 -5.73 -10.67
C SER A 124 0.69 -6.73 -10.13
N MET A 125 1.87 -6.29 -9.65
CA MET A 125 2.83 -7.18 -8.98
C MET A 125 2.31 -7.63 -7.62
N LEU A 126 1.77 -6.70 -6.82
CA LEU A 126 1.15 -7.01 -5.52
C LEU A 126 0.04 -8.06 -5.67
N HIS A 127 -0.80 -7.92 -6.71
CA HIS A 127 -1.86 -8.88 -7.02
C HIS A 127 -1.36 -10.25 -7.46
N ARG A 128 -0.23 -10.31 -8.17
CA ARG A 128 0.33 -11.58 -8.68
C ARG A 128 0.88 -12.46 -7.56
N GLN A 129 1.40 -11.88 -6.48
CA GLN A 129 2.01 -12.62 -5.38
C GLN A 129 1.03 -13.55 -4.64
N LEU A 130 -0.28 -13.31 -4.71
CA LEU A 130 -1.30 -14.23 -4.20
C LEU A 130 -1.18 -15.66 -4.74
N ARG A 131 -0.72 -15.83 -5.98
CA ARG A 131 -0.72 -17.15 -6.62
C ARG A 131 0.34 -18.10 -6.07
N ASN A 132 1.31 -17.60 -5.31
CA ASN A 132 2.47 -18.37 -4.84
C ASN A 132 2.56 -18.52 -3.31
N ILE A 133 1.56 -18.06 -2.55
CA ILE A 133 1.62 -18.10 -1.08
C ILE A 133 0.87 -19.33 -0.55
N ASN A 134 1.59 -20.15 0.21
CA ASN A 134 1.02 -21.25 0.99
C ASN A 134 -0.04 -20.69 1.95
N VAL A 135 -1.31 -20.99 1.67
CA VAL A 135 -2.51 -20.61 2.43
C VAL A 135 -2.38 -20.89 3.94
N ILE A 136 -1.51 -21.82 4.33
CA ILE A 136 -1.19 -22.21 5.70
C ILE A 136 -0.63 -21.05 6.55
N ALA A 137 0.21 -20.16 5.98
CA ALA A 137 0.82 -19.07 6.75
C ALA A 137 -0.19 -17.99 7.16
N ILE A 138 -1.15 -17.68 6.28
CA ILE A 138 -2.22 -16.70 6.56
C ILE A 138 -3.21 -17.28 7.58
N ILE A 139 -3.55 -18.57 7.47
CA ILE A 139 -4.43 -19.25 8.42
C ILE A 139 -3.79 -19.35 9.81
N ALA A 140 -2.48 -19.55 9.91
CA ALA A 140 -1.78 -19.58 11.19
C ALA A 140 -1.86 -18.23 11.94
N ASP A 141 -1.69 -17.12 11.24
CA ASP A 141 -1.75 -15.76 11.82
C ASP A 141 -3.18 -15.31 12.15
N ILE A 142 -4.19 -15.86 11.45
CA ILE A 142 -5.63 -15.66 11.77
C ILE A 142 -6.08 -16.53 12.95
N ASN A 143 -5.55 -17.75 13.08
CA ASN A 143 -5.95 -18.68 14.14
C ASN A 143 -5.21 -18.45 15.47
N LEU A 144 -4.03 -17.82 15.47
CA LEU A 144 -3.33 -17.48 16.71
C LEU A 144 -4.07 -16.42 17.55
N GLU A 145 -4.92 -15.59 16.93
CA GLU A 145 -5.74 -14.57 17.62
C GLU A 145 -7.09 -15.11 18.14
N ARG A 146 -7.37 -16.41 17.94
CA ARG A 146 -8.58 -17.07 18.45
C ARG A 146 -8.32 -18.04 19.62
N ALA A 147 -7.10 -18.06 20.17
CA ALA A 147 -6.70 -18.92 21.29
C ALA A 147 -6.48 -18.11 22.57
#